data_AF-A0A933SFD4-F1
#
_entry.id   AF-A0A933SFD4-F1
#
_cell.length_a   1.000
_cell.length_b   1.000
_cell.length_c   1.000
_cell.angle_alpha   90.00
_cell.angle_beta   90.00
_cell.angle_gamma   90.00
#
_symmetry.space_group_name_H-M   'P 1'
#
loop_
_entity.id
_entity.type
_entity.pdbx_description
1 polymer ?
#
loop_
_entity_poly.entity_id
_entity_poly.type
_entity_poly.pdbx_seq_one_letter_code
_entity_poly.pdbx_strand_id
1 'polypeptide(L)'
;MRAARLRAPLLMVLWVLLAFEAVGGLVIFFARLAVGATPGEALHVFAGVALTFVYAAYQWTHWARVAPWRARLDFALGLIATLALALTQVSGLWLGWVWWASRTGGTGIAPYPAWLSGAHNVMSMFVLTFVLAHLGAVLQRDARVSERLGG
;
A
#
# COMPACT_ATOMS: atom_id res chain seq x y z
N MET A 1 -6.88 -9.60 -24.16
CA MET A 1 -7.24 -8.33 -23.47
C MET A 1 -7.03 -8.37 -21.94
N ARG A 2 -7.30 -9.48 -21.23
CA ARG A 2 -7.14 -9.62 -19.76
C ARG A 2 -5.69 -9.46 -19.27
N ALA A 3 -4.73 -10.16 -19.89
CA ALA A 3 -3.31 -10.07 -19.57
C ALA A 3 -2.72 -8.66 -19.83
N ALA A 4 -3.27 -7.90 -20.77
CA ALA A 4 -2.83 -6.54 -21.07
C ALA A 4 -3.20 -5.55 -19.96
N ARG A 5 -4.34 -5.74 -19.27
CA ARG A 5 -4.75 -4.88 -18.15
C ARG A 5 -3.92 -5.11 -16.89
N LEU A 6 -3.54 -6.36 -16.60
CA LEU A 6 -2.63 -6.70 -15.49
C LEU A 6 -1.20 -6.22 -15.74
N ARG A 7 -0.82 -6.02 -17.00
CA ARG A 7 0.47 -5.46 -17.43
C ARG A 7 0.42 -3.95 -17.65
N ALA A 8 -0.66 -3.28 -17.25
CA ALA A 8 -0.73 -1.83 -17.34
C ALA A 8 0.46 -1.23 -16.57
N PRO A 9 1.29 -0.36 -17.18
CA PRO A 9 2.54 0.10 -16.56
C PRO A 9 2.33 0.69 -15.16
N LEU A 10 1.29 1.51 -15.00
CA LEU A 10 0.96 2.14 -13.72
C LEU A 10 0.60 1.11 -12.62
N LEU A 11 -0.11 0.04 -12.98
CA LEU A 11 -0.45 -1.04 -12.05
C LEU A 11 0.80 -1.84 -11.67
N MET A 12 1.68 -2.13 -12.62
CA MET A 12 2.94 -2.83 -12.36
C MET A 12 3.83 -2.04 -11.40
N VAL A 13 4.00 -0.73 -11.65
CA VAL A 13 4.78 0.15 -10.77
C VAL A 13 4.15 0.20 -9.38
N LEU A 14 2.82 0.30 -9.28
CA LEU A 14 2.11 0.26 -8.00
C LEU A 14 2.41 -1.04 -7.23
N TRP A 15 2.32 -2.20 -7.88
CA TRP A 15 2.60 -3.48 -7.25
C TRP A 15 4.04 -3.62 -6.79
N VAL A 16 5.00 -3.20 -7.62
CA VAL A 16 6.42 -3.27 -7.28
C VAL A 16 6.73 -2.38 -6.08
N LEU A 17 6.25 -1.13 -6.09
CA LEU A 17 6.44 -0.21 -4.97
C LEU A 17 5.74 -0.71 -3.70
N LEU A 18 4.53 -1.24 -3.82
CA LEU A 18 3.81 -1.81 -2.67
C LEU A 18 4.54 -3.02 -2.07
N ALA A 19 5.06 -3.92 -2.91
CA ALA A 19 5.83 -5.06 -2.45
C ALA A 19 7.14 -4.62 -1.78
N PHE A 20 7.81 -3.63 -2.36
CA PHE A 20 9.03 -3.05 -1.81
C PHE A 20 8.77 -2.41 -0.43
N GLU A 21 7.70 -1.62 -0.30
CA GLU A 21 7.31 -0.98 0.95
C GLU A 21 6.90 -2.00 2.02
N ALA A 22 6.15 -3.04 1.64
CA ALA A 22 5.78 -4.13 2.54
C ALA A 22 7.00 -4.86 3.09
N VAL A 23 7.95 -5.22 2.24
CA VAL A 23 9.18 -5.92 2.64
C VAL A 23 10.08 -4.99 3.46
N GLY A 24 10.26 -3.74 3.03
CA GLY A 24 11.06 -2.74 3.74
C GLY A 24 10.52 -2.45 5.14
N GLY A 25 9.21 -2.24 5.26
CA GLY A 25 8.54 -2.04 6.55
C GLY A 25 8.69 -3.26 7.47
N LEU A 26 8.59 -4.48 6.93
CA LEU A 26 8.78 -5.71 7.69
C LEU A 26 10.23 -5.86 8.20
N VAL A 27 11.21 -5.55 7.36
CA VAL A 27 12.64 -5.54 7.73
C VAL A 27 12.90 -4.53 8.85
N ILE A 28 12.38 -3.30 8.73
CA ILE A 28 12.52 -2.26 9.76
C ILE A 28 11.84 -2.70 11.06
N PHE A 29 10.63 -3.27 10.98
CA PHE A 29 9.90 -3.75 12.14
C PHE A 29 10.70 -4.81 12.92
N PHE A 30 11.18 -5.86 12.24
CA PHE A 30 11.94 -6.92 12.91
C PHE A 30 13.32 -6.45 13.38
N ALA A 31 14.02 -5.63 12.60
CA ALA A 31 15.32 -5.07 13.03
C ALA A 31 15.17 -4.20 14.29
N ARG A 32 14.12 -3.39 14.36
CA ARG A 32 13.83 -2.58 15.54
C ARG A 32 13.52 -3.44 16.76
N LEU A 33 12.79 -4.53 16.56
CA LEU A 33 12.41 -5.46 17.64
C LEU A 33 13.62 -6.29 18.13
N ALA A 34 14.48 -6.74 17.21
CA ALA A 34 15.60 -7.61 17.53
C ALA A 34 16.84 -6.87 18.06
N VAL A 35 17.17 -5.72 17.48
CA VAL A 35 18.46 -5.02 17.72
C VAL A 35 18.30 -3.50 17.91
N GLY A 36 17.07 -2.98 17.98
CA GLY A 36 16.83 -1.55 18.21
C GLY A 36 17.23 -0.63 17.06
N ALA A 37 17.49 -1.17 15.86
CA ALA A 37 17.95 -0.42 14.69
C ALA A 37 16.85 -0.24 13.64
N THR A 38 16.98 0.79 12.79
CA THR A 38 16.07 1.07 11.67
C THR A 38 16.83 1.09 10.33
N PRO A 39 17.43 -0.04 9.91
CA PRO A 39 18.21 -0.10 8.67
C PRO A 39 17.31 0.22 7.46
N GLY A 40 17.83 1.02 6.54
CA GLY A 40 17.09 1.36 5.31
C GLY A 40 15.91 2.32 5.51
N GLU A 41 15.78 2.96 6.69
CA GLU A 41 14.67 3.89 6.98
C GLU A 41 14.54 5.02 5.95
N ALA A 42 15.64 5.60 5.50
CA ALA A 42 15.62 6.62 4.44
C ALA A 42 15.00 6.09 3.14
N LEU A 43 15.43 4.89 2.72
CA LEU A 43 14.94 4.24 1.50
C LEU A 43 13.44 3.94 1.60
N HIS A 44 12.99 3.47 2.76
CA HIS A 44 11.57 3.26 3.03
C HIS A 44 10.76 4.56 2.98
N VAL A 45 11.24 5.65 3.57
CA VAL A 45 10.57 6.95 3.49
C VAL A 45 10.43 7.42 2.03
N PHE A 46 11.52 7.37 1.24
CA PHE A 46 11.47 7.80 -0.16
C PHE A 46 10.62 6.88 -1.04
N ALA A 47 10.67 5.57 -0.81
CA ALA A 47 9.81 4.61 -1.51
C ALA A 47 8.34 4.81 -1.14
N GLY A 48 8.02 5.11 0.12
CA GLY A 48 6.67 5.47 0.56
C GLY A 48 6.13 6.75 -0.09
N VAL A 49 6.98 7.77 -0.26
CA VAL A 49 6.64 8.98 -1.03
C VAL A 49 6.35 8.64 -2.50
N ALA A 50 7.23 7.87 -3.15
CA ALA A 50 7.02 7.44 -4.53
C ALA A 50 5.73 6.62 -4.70
N LEU A 51 5.49 5.67 -3.79
CA LEU A 51 4.25 4.87 -3.74
C LEU A 51 3.03 5.77 -3.60
N THR A 52 3.09 6.83 -2.79
CA THR A 52 1.97 7.78 -2.62
C THR A 52 1.58 8.41 -3.96
N PHE A 53 2.54 8.93 -4.72
CA PHE A 53 2.26 9.56 -6.00
C PHE A 53 1.68 8.57 -7.01
N VAL A 54 2.28 7.38 -7.12
CA VAL A 54 1.81 6.33 -8.02
C VAL A 54 0.42 5.86 -7.63
N TYR A 55 0.16 5.69 -6.33
CA TYR A 55 -1.12 5.29 -5.80
C TYR A 55 -2.22 6.32 -6.07
N ALA A 56 -1.93 7.61 -5.84
CA ALA A 56 -2.87 8.69 -6.13
C ALA A 56 -3.23 8.74 -7.63
N ALA A 57 -2.23 8.67 -8.51
CA ALA A 57 -2.44 8.60 -9.96
C ALA A 57 -3.26 7.36 -10.35
N TYR A 58 -2.92 6.19 -9.80
CA TYR A 58 -3.66 4.96 -10.05
C TYR A 58 -5.13 5.10 -9.63
N GLN A 59 -5.40 5.53 -8.40
CA GLN A 59 -6.75 5.69 -7.87
C GLN A 59 -7.55 6.70 -8.70
N TRP A 60 -6.97 7.83 -9.06
CA TRP A 60 -7.62 8.81 -9.93
C TRP A 60 -8.08 8.19 -11.26
N THR A 61 -7.18 7.47 -11.96
CA THR A 61 -7.54 6.78 -13.21
C THR A 61 -8.52 5.63 -13.00
N HIS A 62 -8.51 4.99 -11.84
CA HIS A 62 -9.39 3.87 -11.51
C HIS A 62 -10.82 4.35 -11.28
N TRP A 63 -11.01 5.33 -10.39
CA TRP A 63 -12.33 5.86 -10.05
C TRP A 63 -13.04 6.50 -11.23
N ALA A 64 -12.29 7.17 -12.12
CA ALA A 64 -12.83 7.70 -13.37
C ALA A 64 -13.44 6.63 -14.29
N ARG A 65 -13.04 5.36 -14.15
CA ARG A 65 -13.48 4.24 -15.02
C ARG A 65 -14.49 3.29 -14.38
N VAL A 66 -14.55 3.23 -13.05
CA VAL A 66 -15.25 2.17 -12.31
C VAL A 66 -16.59 2.62 -11.73
N ALA A 67 -16.96 3.90 -11.86
CA ALA A 67 -18.29 4.37 -11.51
C ALA A 67 -19.38 3.77 -12.45
N PRO A 68 -20.57 3.39 -11.94
CA PRO A 68 -21.02 3.47 -10.54
C PRO A 68 -20.65 2.24 -9.68
N TRP A 69 -20.62 2.45 -8.36
CA TRP A 69 -20.41 1.39 -7.35
C TRP A 69 -21.46 0.27 -7.46
N ARG A 70 -21.02 -0.97 -7.26
CA ARG A 70 -21.89 -2.15 -7.23
C ARG A 70 -21.76 -2.84 -5.88
N ALA A 71 -22.89 -3.18 -5.24
CA ALA A 71 -22.92 -3.91 -3.97
C ALA A 71 -22.47 -5.37 -4.13
N ARG A 72 -21.16 -5.58 -4.31
CA ARG A 72 -20.54 -6.89 -4.49
C ARG A 72 -19.30 -7.02 -3.60
N LEU A 73 -18.99 -8.24 -3.19
CA LEU A 73 -17.85 -8.52 -2.31
C LEU A 73 -16.50 -8.05 -2.88
N ASP A 74 -16.29 -8.20 -4.20
CA ASP A 74 -15.05 -7.76 -4.87
C ASP A 74 -14.86 -6.23 -4.79
N PHE A 75 -15.95 -5.48 -4.87
CA PHE A 75 -15.95 -4.03 -4.68
C PHE A 75 -15.71 -3.66 -3.22
N ALA A 76 -16.40 -4.32 -2.27
CA ALA A 76 -16.23 -4.07 -0.84
C ALA A 76 -14.79 -4.30 -0.38
N LEU A 77 -14.17 -5.42 -0.78
CA LEU A 77 -12.77 -5.72 -0.50
C LEU A 77 -11.82 -4.69 -1.14
N GLY A 78 -12.13 -4.24 -2.36
CA GLY A 78 -11.35 -3.20 -3.05
C GLY A 78 -11.42 -1.85 -2.33
N LEU A 79 -12.58 -1.47 -1.80
CA LEU A 79 -12.75 -0.25 -1.02
C LEU A 79 -12.01 -0.33 0.31
N ILE A 80 -12.11 -1.45 1.03
CA ILE A 80 -11.37 -1.65 2.28
C ILE A 80 -9.86 -1.56 2.03
N ALA A 81 -9.36 -2.26 1.00
CA ALA A 81 -7.94 -2.20 0.63
C ALA A 81 -7.51 -0.77 0.23
N THR A 82 -8.36 -0.04 -0.50
CA THR A 82 -8.11 1.34 -0.92
C THR A 82 -8.02 2.29 0.27
N LEU A 83 -8.94 2.16 1.23
CA LEU A 83 -8.96 2.98 2.44
C LEU A 83 -7.79 2.64 3.36
N ALA A 84 -7.49 1.35 3.56
CA ALA A 84 -6.36 0.91 4.35
C ALA A 84 -5.03 1.43 3.78
N LEU A 85 -4.84 1.35 2.46
CA LEU A 85 -3.64 1.87 1.82
C LEU A 85 -3.58 3.40 1.91
N ALA A 86 -4.68 4.11 1.69
CA ALA A 86 -4.72 5.56 1.86
C ALA A 86 -4.33 5.99 3.29
N LEU A 87 -4.87 5.35 4.32
CA LEU A 87 -4.53 5.63 5.72
C LEU A 87 -3.07 5.25 6.05
N THR A 88 -2.55 4.17 5.46
CA THR A 88 -1.14 3.79 5.56
C THR A 88 -0.23 4.86 4.94
N GLN A 89 -0.57 5.37 3.75
CA GLN A 89 0.19 6.45 3.11
C GLN A 89 0.14 7.74 3.93
N VAL A 90 -1.03 8.15 4.42
CA VAL A 90 -1.16 9.38 5.23
C VAL A 90 -0.33 9.30 6.51
N SER A 91 -0.46 8.19 7.26
CA SER A 91 0.33 7.98 8.47
C SER A 91 1.84 7.85 8.16
N GLY A 92 2.21 7.20 7.06
CA GLY A 92 3.59 7.06 6.61
C GLY A 92 4.23 8.38 6.20
N LEU A 93 3.50 9.25 5.49
CA LEU A 93 3.96 10.60 5.15
C LEU A 93 4.16 11.46 6.40
N TRP A 94 3.28 11.33 7.39
CA TRP A 94 3.44 12.03 8.67
C TRP A 94 4.69 11.53 9.41
N LEU A 95 4.87 10.21 9.51
CA LEU A 95 6.10 9.64 10.08
C LEU A 95 7.35 10.08 9.30
N GLY A 96 7.28 10.10 7.97
CA GLY A 96 8.34 10.60 7.09
C GLY A 96 8.66 12.08 7.32
N TRP A 97 7.67 12.90 7.65
CA TRP A 97 7.88 14.29 8.06
C TRP A 97 8.62 14.38 9.41
N VAL A 98 8.22 13.59 10.41
CA VAL A 98 8.93 13.53 11.72
C VAL A 98 10.37 13.09 11.52
N TRP A 99 10.57 12.08 10.66
CA TRP A 99 11.90 11.62 10.26
C TRP A 99 12.70 12.77 9.64
N TRP A 100 12.19 13.42 8.59
CA TRP A 100 12.87 14.52 7.91
C TRP A 100 13.27 15.66 8.86
N ALA A 101 12.33 16.09 9.71
CA ALA A 101 12.56 17.14 10.70
C ALA A 101 13.69 16.79 11.69
N SER A 102 13.83 15.53 12.09
CA SER A 102 14.92 15.11 12.98
C SER A 102 16.31 15.13 12.32
N ARG A 103 16.38 15.03 10.99
CA ARG A 103 17.65 15.09 10.24
C ARG A 103 18.04 16.53 9.97
N THR A 104 17.08 17.39 9.63
CA THR A 104 17.33 18.82 9.42
C THR A 104 17.55 19.57 10.73
N GLY A 105 16.92 19.14 11.83
CA GLY A 105 17.10 19.69 13.17
C GLY A 105 18.34 19.19 13.92
N GLY A 106 19.15 18.31 13.32
CA GLY A 106 20.44 17.88 13.86
C GLY A 106 20.40 16.85 15.01
N THR A 107 19.23 16.33 15.39
CA THR A 107 19.15 15.31 16.46
C THR A 107 19.54 13.92 15.97
N GLY A 108 19.37 13.63 14.67
CA GLY A 108 19.70 12.33 14.08
C GLY A 108 18.81 11.18 14.58
N ILE A 109 17.87 11.44 15.49
CA ILE A 109 16.95 10.46 16.08
C ILE A 109 15.53 11.03 15.94
N ALA A 110 14.67 10.27 15.24
CA ALA A 110 13.29 10.67 15.00
C ALA A 110 12.40 10.30 16.21
N PRO A 111 11.77 11.28 16.88
CA PRO A 111 10.90 11.03 18.03
C PRO A 111 9.50 10.62 17.57
N TYR A 112 9.36 9.42 17.02
CA TYR A 112 8.08 8.95 16.48
C TYR A 112 7.00 8.86 17.56
N PRO A 113 5.83 9.52 17.39
CA PRO A 113 4.71 9.35 18.30
C PRO A 113 4.21 7.91 18.31
N ALA A 114 4.00 7.34 19.50
CA ALA A 114 3.60 5.94 19.66
C ALA A 114 2.25 5.63 18.99
N TRP A 115 1.27 6.53 19.15
CA TRP A 115 -0.06 6.37 18.55
C TRP A 115 0.00 6.37 17.02
N LEU A 116 0.83 7.23 16.43
CA LEU A 116 0.97 7.35 14.98
C LEU A 116 1.69 6.12 14.40
N SER A 117 2.75 5.66 15.09
CA SER A 117 3.46 4.43 14.73
C SER A 117 2.53 3.20 14.83
N GLY A 118 1.73 3.13 15.90
CA GLY A 118 0.74 2.07 16.10
C GLY A 118 -0.32 2.05 15.00
N ALA A 119 -0.89 3.22 14.67
CA ALA A 119 -1.86 3.35 13.59
C ALA A 119 -1.27 2.93 12.24
N HIS A 120 -0.05 3.37 11.92
CA HIS A 120 0.64 3.00 10.69
C HIS A 120 0.86 1.48 10.59
N ASN A 121 1.32 0.84 11.67
CA ASN A 121 1.55 -0.60 11.71
C ASN A 121 0.25 -1.40 11.53
N VAL A 122 -0.82 -1.04 12.25
CA VAL A 122 -2.14 -1.70 12.13
C VAL A 122 -2.66 -1.56 10.69
N MET A 123 -2.54 -0.37 10.10
CA MET A 123 -3.04 -0.14 8.75
C MET A 123 -2.23 -0.88 7.69
N SER A 124 -0.91 -0.97 7.88
CA SER A 124 -0.03 -1.79 7.04
C SER A 124 -0.46 -3.27 7.06
N MET A 125 -0.85 -3.82 8.22
CA MET A 125 -1.38 -5.19 8.30
C MET A 125 -2.70 -5.35 7.54
N PHE A 126 -3.58 -4.35 7.59
CA PHE A 126 -4.81 -4.38 6.78
C PHE A 126 -4.50 -4.31 5.29
N VAL A 127 -3.52 -3.52 4.87
CA VAL A 127 -3.07 -3.50 3.47
C VAL A 127 -2.62 -4.89 3.03
N LEU A 128 -1.72 -5.53 3.77
CA LEU A 128 -1.24 -6.89 3.45
C LEU A 128 -2.39 -7.90 3.36
N THR A 129 -3.36 -7.81 4.27
CA THR A 129 -4.50 -8.73 4.34
C THR A 129 -5.48 -8.51 3.19
N PHE A 130 -5.94 -7.26 3.02
CA PHE A 130 -7.06 -6.97 2.12
C PHE A 130 -6.64 -6.77 0.67
N VAL A 131 -5.39 -6.38 0.38
CA VAL A 131 -4.91 -6.31 -1.00
C VAL A 131 -4.84 -7.72 -1.62
N LEU A 132 -4.34 -8.70 -0.87
CA LEU A 132 -4.31 -10.09 -1.32
C LEU A 132 -5.71 -10.68 -1.43
N ALA A 133 -6.58 -10.43 -0.45
CA ALA A 133 -7.97 -10.86 -0.50
C ALA A 133 -8.72 -10.25 -1.70
N HIS A 134 -8.50 -8.95 -1.98
CA HIS A 134 -9.07 -8.28 -3.15
C HIS A 134 -8.57 -8.89 -4.46
N LEU A 135 -7.26 -9.13 -4.58
CA LEU A 135 -6.68 -9.79 -5.76
C LEU A 135 -7.31 -11.18 -5.97
N GLY A 136 -7.41 -11.98 -4.90
CA GLY A 136 -8.07 -13.29 -4.95
C GLY A 136 -9.52 -13.22 -5.41
N ALA A 137 -10.30 -12.29 -4.85
CA ALA A 137 -11.70 -12.07 -5.23
C ALA A 137 -11.84 -11.65 -6.70
N VAL A 138 -10.96 -10.78 -7.19
CA VAL A 138 -10.92 -10.36 -8.59
C VAL A 138 -10.61 -11.56 -9.48
N LEU A 139 -9.58 -12.35 -9.17
CA LEU A 139 -9.18 -13.52 -9.96
C LEU A 139 -10.29 -14.59 -10.01
N GLN A 140 -10.98 -14.86 -8.90
CA GLN A 140 -12.09 -15.81 -8.85
C GLN A 140 -13.30 -15.34 -9.66
N ARG A 141 -13.71 -14.07 -9.50
CA ARG A 141 -14.77 -13.46 -10.33
C ARG A 141 -14.45 -13.64 -11.81
N ASP A 142 -13.20 -13.37 -12.14
CA ASP A 142 -12.67 -13.42 -13.48
C ASP A 142 -12.68 -14.86 -14.04
N ALA A 143 -12.27 -15.86 -13.26
CA ALA A 143 -12.35 -17.27 -13.65
C ALA A 143 -13.79 -17.70 -13.95
N ARG A 144 -14.75 -17.35 -13.08
CA ARG A 144 -16.18 -17.68 -13.25
C ARG A 144 -16.79 -17.05 -14.52
N VAL A 145 -16.35 -15.85 -14.89
CA VAL A 145 -16.79 -15.20 -16.15
C VAL A 145 -16.24 -15.96 -17.36
N SER A 146 -15.00 -16.44 -17.29
CA SER A 146 -14.40 -17.23 -18.37
C SER A 146 -15.11 -18.58 -18.57
N GLU A 147 -15.42 -19.29 -17.48
CA GLU A 147 -16.18 -20.55 -17.54
C GLU A 147 -17.57 -20.36 -18.20
N ARG A 148 -18.27 -19.27 -17.87
CA ARG A 148 -19.61 -18.98 -18.43
C ARG A 148 -19.61 -18.60 -19.92
N LEU A 149 -18.47 -18.13 -20.45
CA LEU A 149 -18.35 -17.65 -21.82
C LEU A 149 -17.70 -18.68 -22.77
N GLY A 150 -17.31 -19.86 -22.28
CA GLY A 150 -16.68 -20.88 -23.11
C GLY A 150 -15.92 -21.96 -22.34
N GLY A 151 -16.54 -22.53 -21.30
CA GLY A 151 -16.50 -23.97 -21.11
C GLY A 151 -17.45 -24.66 -22.08
#